data_AF-T1GY34-F1
#
_entry.id   AF-T1GY34-F1
#
_cell.length_a   1.000
_cell.length_b   1.000
_cell.length_c   1.000
_cell.angle_alpha   90.00
_cell.angle_beta   90.00
_cell.angle_gamma   90.00
#
_symmetry.space_group_name_H-M   'P 1'
#
loop_
_entity.id
_entity.type
_entity.pdbx_description
1 polymer ?
#
loop_
_entity_poly.entity_id
_entity_poly.type
_entity_poly.pdbx_seq_one_letter_code
_entity_poly.pdbx_strand_id
1 'polypeptide(L)'
;MGIMGSYKAKGQIAMFPIESQGEGSVNFTGLDWNLKFVGKPEERNGKTFLKIENLKVKENGIEKCVVYLGNLLGSMTDTLNEFLVDNWKEFYREMNDSVYKSFALFVEDYIQNVFKAHPYEDFFK
;
A
#
# COMPACT_ATOMS: atom_id res chain seq x y z
N MET A 1 -9.68 3.40 -0.82
CA MET A 1 -8.72 3.31 0.32
C MET A 1 -7.76 4.47 0.22
N GLY A 2 -7.45 5.16 1.32
CA GLY A 2 -6.57 6.33 1.32
C GLY A 2 -5.47 6.21 2.36
N ILE A 3 -4.27 6.68 2.03
CA ILE A 3 -3.11 6.77 2.93
C ILE A 3 -2.72 8.24 3.02
N MET A 4 -2.47 8.72 4.23
CA MET A 4 -1.93 10.05 4.51
C MET A 4 -0.70 9.96 5.39
N GLY A 5 0.24 10.87 5.20
CA GLY A 5 1.36 11.04 6.10
C GLY A 5 2.48 11.90 5.53
N SER A 6 3.50 12.09 6.35
CA SER A 6 4.68 12.83 5.95
C SER A 6 5.47 12.05 4.89
N TYR A 7 5.89 12.75 3.83
CA TYR A 7 6.66 12.19 2.74
C TYR A 7 7.99 12.93 2.57
N LYS A 8 8.96 12.24 1.94
CA LYS A 8 10.18 12.83 1.40
C LYS A 8 10.41 12.25 0.01
N ALA A 9 10.53 13.11 -0.98
CA ALA A 9 10.72 12.73 -2.37
C ALA A 9 11.98 13.40 -2.94
N LYS A 10 12.74 12.64 -3.72
CA LYS A 10 13.84 13.15 -4.53
C LYS A 10 13.78 12.46 -5.88
N GLY A 11 13.68 13.23 -6.95
CA GLY A 11 13.49 12.67 -8.29
C GLY A 11 13.11 13.72 -9.31
N GLN A 12 12.35 13.31 -10.31
CA GLN A 12 11.90 14.17 -11.39
C GLN A 12 10.41 13.91 -11.67
N ILE A 13 9.59 14.96 -11.71
CA ILE A 13 8.17 14.90 -12.07
C ILE A 13 7.95 15.84 -13.25
N ALA A 14 7.31 15.36 -14.33
CA ALA A 14 7.07 16.15 -15.53
C ALA A 14 8.35 16.85 -16.06
N MET A 15 9.50 16.17 -15.99
CA MET A 15 10.84 16.70 -16.29
C MET A 15 11.41 17.72 -15.29
N PHE A 16 10.67 18.14 -14.27
CA PHE A 16 11.19 19.03 -13.23
C PHE A 16 11.87 18.25 -12.10
N PRO A 17 13.13 18.57 -11.75
CA PRO A 17 13.76 17.97 -10.59
C PRO A 17 13.05 18.43 -9.32
N ILE A 18 12.73 17.48 -8.44
CA ILE A 18 12.13 17.73 -7.14
C ILE A 18 13.02 17.19 -6.02
N GLU A 19 13.15 17.97 -4.96
CA GLU A 19 13.64 17.52 -3.66
C GLU A 19 12.73 18.15 -2.61
N SER A 20 11.68 17.41 -2.24
CA SER A 20 10.59 17.93 -1.44
C SER A 20 10.29 17.04 -0.24
N GLN A 21 9.74 17.67 0.79
CA GLN A 21 9.21 17.00 1.98
C GLN A 21 8.01 17.79 2.47
N GLY A 22 7.02 17.08 3.02
CA GLY A 22 5.79 17.66 3.50
C GLY A 22 4.76 16.60 3.83
N GLU A 23 3.50 17.01 3.98
CA GLU A 23 2.37 16.08 4.10
C GLU A 23 1.87 15.69 2.72
N GLY A 24 1.56 14.41 2.54
CA GLY A 24 1.04 13.86 1.31
C GLY A 24 -0.14 12.93 1.55
N SER A 25 -0.96 12.76 0.52
CA SER A 25 -2.05 11.79 0.51
C SER A 25 -2.11 11.05 -0.82
N VAL A 26 -2.48 9.78 -0.76
CA VAL A 26 -2.76 8.96 -1.93
C VAL A 26 -4.06 8.21 -1.71
N ASN A 27 -4.97 8.33 -2.66
CA ASN A 27 -6.28 7.68 -2.63
C ASN A 27 -6.44 6.76 -3.84
N PHE A 28 -6.79 5.51 -3.57
CA PHE A 28 -7.07 4.49 -4.57
C PHE A 28 -8.57 4.16 -4.62
N THR A 29 -9.11 4.14 -5.83
CA THR A 29 -10.49 3.68 -6.13
C THR A 29 -10.42 2.39 -6.95
N GLY A 30 -11.32 1.43 -6.66
CA GLY A 30 -11.38 0.16 -7.37
C GLY A 30 -10.12 -0.69 -7.24
N LEU A 31 -9.53 -0.74 -6.05
CA LEU A 31 -8.34 -1.55 -5.77
C LEU A 31 -8.72 -3.04 -5.80
N ASP A 32 -8.16 -3.81 -6.73
CA ASP A 32 -8.39 -5.25 -6.87
C ASP A 32 -7.10 -6.03 -6.60
N TRP A 33 -7.02 -6.63 -5.41
CA TRP A 33 -5.86 -7.37 -4.93
C TRP A 33 -6.24 -8.80 -4.56
N ASN A 34 -5.42 -9.74 -5.03
CA ASN A 34 -5.51 -11.15 -4.70
C ASN A 34 -4.44 -11.54 -3.68
N LEU A 35 -4.87 -12.11 -2.56
CA LEU A 35 -3.98 -12.64 -1.53
C LEU A 35 -4.05 -14.17 -1.55
N LYS A 36 -2.90 -14.83 -1.59
CA LYS A 36 -2.80 -16.29 -1.56
C LYS A 36 -1.76 -16.70 -0.53
N PHE A 37 -2.13 -17.55 0.40
CA PHE A 37 -1.22 -18.07 1.43
C PHE A 37 -1.52 -19.53 1.73
N VAL A 38 -0.61 -20.18 2.46
CA VAL A 38 -0.78 -21.53 3.00
C VAL A 38 -0.93 -21.42 4.51
N GLY A 39 -2.05 -21.91 5.05
CA GLY A 39 -2.23 -22.06 6.49
C GLY A 39 -1.76 -23.43 6.94
N LYS A 40 -0.91 -23.49 7.97
CA LYS A 40 -0.54 -24.73 8.66
C LYS A 40 -1.06 -24.70 10.11
N PRO A 41 -1.63 -25.80 10.61
CA PRO A 41 -2.01 -25.89 12.01
C PRO A 41 -0.74 -25.90 12.87
N GLU A 42 -0.76 -25.11 13.95
CA GLU A 42 0.29 -25.07 14.97
C GLU A 42 -0.36 -25.17 16.34
N GLU A 43 -0.06 -26.25 17.09
CA GLU A 43 -0.55 -26.41 18.45
C GLU A 43 0.25 -25.55 19.43
N ARG A 44 -0.45 -24.76 20.23
CA ARG A 44 0.10 -23.97 21.34
C ARG A 44 -0.81 -24.10 22.55
N ASN A 45 -0.30 -24.63 23.66
CA ASN A 45 -1.04 -24.75 24.92
C ASN A 45 -2.42 -25.45 24.78
N GLY A 46 -2.47 -26.53 24.00
CA GLY A 46 -3.72 -27.30 23.78
C GLY A 46 -4.74 -26.62 22.86
N LYS A 47 -4.38 -25.52 22.19
CA LYS A 47 -5.19 -24.86 21.17
C LYS A 47 -4.47 -24.88 19.83
N THR A 48 -5.21 -25.05 18.74
CA THR A 48 -4.66 -24.98 17.39
C THR A 48 -4.73 -23.55 16.87
N PHE A 49 -3.60 -23.00 16.44
CA PHE A 49 -3.49 -21.71 15.76
C PHE A 49 -3.15 -21.91 14.29
N LEU A 50 -3.45 -20.92 13.47
CA LEU A 50 -3.09 -20.94 12.05
C LEU A 50 -1.76 -20.22 11.85
N LYS A 51 -0.73 -20.95 11.43
CA LYS A 51 0.53 -20.36 10.97
C LYS A 51 0.43 -20.08 9.49
N ILE A 52 0.63 -18.83 9.10
CA ILE A 52 0.63 -18.40 7.70
C ILE A 52 2.02 -18.56 7.11
N GLU A 53 2.11 -19.24 5.97
CA GLU A 53 3.33 -19.42 5.19
C GLU A 53 3.08 -19.06 3.72
N ASN A 54 4.14 -18.67 3.00
CA ASN A 54 4.10 -18.38 1.57
C ASN A 54 3.01 -17.38 1.16
N LEU A 55 2.81 -16.31 1.94
CA LEU A 55 1.89 -15.24 1.55
C LEU A 55 2.40 -14.58 0.26
N LYS A 56 1.54 -14.58 -0.74
CA LYS A 56 1.70 -13.91 -2.01
C LYS A 56 0.57 -12.92 -2.14
N VAL A 57 0.92 -11.66 -2.28
CA VAL A 57 0.00 -10.63 -2.74
C VAL A 57 0.14 -10.58 -4.27
N LYS A 58 -0.95 -10.25 -4.97
CA LYS A 58 -0.96 -9.90 -6.39
C LYS A 58 -1.90 -8.72 -6.58
N GLU A 59 -1.41 -7.63 -7.15
CA GLU A 59 -2.25 -6.55 -7.65
C GLU A 59 -2.82 -6.93 -9.03
N ASN A 60 -4.14 -6.82 -9.21
CA ASN A 60 -4.82 -7.08 -10.48
C ASN A 60 -5.25 -5.79 -11.18
N GLY A 61 -5.35 -4.69 -10.44
CA GLY A 61 -5.65 -3.38 -11.00
C GLY A 61 -6.08 -2.35 -9.96
N ILE A 62 -6.11 -1.10 -10.42
CA ILE A 62 -6.82 0.02 -9.79
C ILE A 62 -7.63 0.77 -10.85
N GLU A 63 -8.77 1.32 -10.47
CA GLU A 63 -9.59 2.16 -11.36
C GLU A 63 -9.08 3.60 -11.40
N LYS A 64 -8.63 4.14 -10.27
CA LYS A 64 -8.11 5.50 -10.16
C LYS A 64 -7.13 5.65 -9.00
N CYS A 65 -6.08 6.42 -9.23
CA CYS A 65 -5.18 6.96 -8.20
C CYS A 65 -5.33 8.49 -8.16
N VAL A 66 -5.48 9.06 -6.98
CA VAL A 66 -5.47 10.51 -6.74
C VAL A 66 -4.40 10.81 -5.71
N VAL A 67 -3.44 11.66 -6.08
CA VAL A 67 -2.26 11.97 -5.29
C VAL A 67 -2.27 13.45 -5.00
N TYR A 68 -1.89 13.79 -3.77
CA TYR A 68 -1.59 15.16 -3.38
C TYR A 68 -0.30 15.18 -2.59
N LEU A 69 0.65 16.00 -3.01
CA LEU A 69 1.91 16.23 -2.35
C LEU A 69 2.02 17.71 -1.98
N GLY A 70 2.06 18.00 -0.69
CA GLY A 70 2.27 19.37 -0.19
C GLY A 70 3.72 19.81 -0.40
N ASN A 71 3.92 21.10 -0.68
CA ASN A 71 5.25 21.71 -0.85
C ASN A 71 6.11 20.99 -1.92
N LEU A 72 5.49 20.54 -3.01
CA LEU A 72 6.15 19.79 -4.06
C LEU A 72 7.16 20.66 -4.84
N LEU A 73 6.76 21.87 -5.23
CA LEU A 73 7.62 22.82 -5.93
C LEU A 73 7.16 24.28 -5.72
N GLY A 74 7.07 24.71 -4.45
CA GLY A 74 6.68 26.09 -4.10
C GLY A 74 5.36 26.50 -4.76
N SER A 75 5.37 27.60 -5.52
CA SER A 75 4.20 28.14 -6.23
C SER A 75 3.66 27.24 -7.35
N MET A 76 4.44 26.25 -7.82
CA MET A 76 4.01 25.30 -8.85
C MET A 76 3.40 24.03 -8.28
N THR A 77 3.24 23.93 -6.95
CA THR A 77 2.74 22.73 -6.29
C THR A 77 1.36 22.30 -6.82
N ASP A 78 0.44 23.25 -6.99
CA ASP A 78 -0.92 22.93 -7.46
C ASP A 78 -0.92 22.43 -8.91
N THR A 79 -0.19 23.12 -9.79
CA THR A 79 -0.03 22.72 -11.20
C THR A 79 0.60 21.33 -11.33
N LEU A 80 1.59 21.00 -10.51
CA LEU A 80 2.19 19.66 -10.53
C LEU A 80 1.25 18.60 -9.95
N ASN A 81 0.46 18.90 -8.93
CA ASN A 81 -0.54 17.96 -8.43
C ASN A 81 -1.64 17.69 -9.46
N GLU A 82 -2.11 18.70 -10.18
CA GLU A 82 -3.04 18.51 -11.31
C GLU A 82 -2.43 17.59 -12.37
N PHE A 83 -1.18 17.83 -12.75
CA PHE A 83 -0.45 16.96 -13.66
C PHE A 83 -0.39 15.51 -13.17
N LEU A 84 -0.12 15.28 -11.87
CA LEU A 84 -0.10 13.94 -11.28
C LEU A 84 -1.48 13.26 -11.31
N VAL A 85 -2.57 14.01 -11.11
CA VAL A 85 -3.95 13.48 -11.15
C VAL A 85 -4.37 13.12 -12.57
N ASP A 86 -3.95 13.91 -13.56
CA ASP A 86 -4.23 13.67 -14.98
C ASP A 86 -3.42 12.48 -15.50
N ASN A 87 -2.14 12.40 -15.11
CA ASN A 87 -1.18 11.37 -15.50
C ASN A 87 -0.99 10.30 -14.41
N TRP A 88 -2.08 10.00 -13.70
CA TRP A 88 -2.04 9.12 -12.53
C TRP A 88 -1.58 7.69 -12.86
N LYS A 89 -1.77 7.22 -14.11
CA LYS A 89 -1.39 5.87 -14.53
C LYS A 89 0.12 5.72 -14.63
N GLU A 90 0.78 6.71 -15.19
CA GLU A 90 2.24 6.81 -15.30
C GLU A 90 2.83 6.92 -13.90
N PHE A 91 2.32 7.85 -13.09
CA PHE A 91 2.75 8.00 -11.70
C PHE A 91 2.55 6.72 -10.90
N TYR A 92 1.38 6.09 -11.02
CA TYR A 92 1.11 4.81 -10.36
C TYR A 92 2.11 3.75 -10.82
N ARG A 93 2.43 3.62 -12.12
CA ARG A 93 3.39 2.62 -12.60
C ARG A 93 4.78 2.79 -11.99
N GLU A 94 5.25 4.02 -11.85
CA GLU A 94 6.55 4.32 -11.23
C GLU A 94 6.55 4.09 -9.72
N MET A 95 5.43 4.45 -9.05
CA MET A 95 5.29 4.33 -7.60
C MET A 95 4.85 2.93 -7.15
N ASN A 96 4.19 2.16 -8.00
CA ASN A 96 3.53 0.90 -7.65
C ASN A 96 4.53 -0.04 -7.01
N ASP A 97 5.73 -0.18 -7.56
CA ASP A 97 6.69 -1.16 -7.07
C ASP A 97 7.14 -0.92 -5.61
N SER A 98 7.25 0.35 -5.19
CA SER A 98 7.65 0.71 -3.82
C SER A 98 6.47 0.71 -2.84
N VAL A 99 5.32 1.22 -3.26
CA VAL A 99 4.09 1.24 -2.46
C VAL A 99 3.54 -0.17 -2.26
N TYR A 100 3.55 -0.97 -3.32
CA TYR A 100 3.14 -2.37 -3.30
C TYR A 100 4.00 -3.19 -2.34
N LYS A 101 5.33 -3.06 -2.38
CA LYS A 101 6.22 -3.75 -1.43
C LYS A 101 5.91 -3.37 0.01
N SER A 102 5.73 -2.09 0.27
CA SER A 102 5.46 -1.58 1.63
C SER A 102 4.11 -2.07 2.15
N PHE A 103 3.08 -2.05 1.30
CA PHE A 103 1.76 -2.52 1.68
C PHE A 103 1.70 -4.05 1.78
N ALA A 104 2.41 -4.79 0.93
CA ALA A 104 2.50 -6.24 1.03
C ALA A 104 3.10 -6.67 2.39
N LEU A 105 4.14 -5.98 2.86
CA LEU A 105 4.71 -6.20 4.19
C LEU A 105 3.71 -5.88 5.31
N PHE A 106 2.96 -4.77 5.18
CA PHE A 106 1.92 -4.42 6.14
C PHE A 106 0.81 -5.48 6.20
N VAL A 107 0.31 -5.92 5.05
CA VAL A 107 -0.70 -6.98 4.95
C VAL A 107 -0.18 -8.29 5.52
N GLU A 108 1.08 -8.63 5.26
CA GLU A 108 1.71 -9.81 5.82
C GLU A 108 1.74 -9.77 7.35
N ASP A 109 2.24 -8.69 7.92
CA ASP A 109 2.29 -8.51 9.37
C ASP A 109 0.88 -8.55 9.99
N TYR A 110 -0.06 -7.83 9.39
CA TYR A 110 -1.45 -7.81 9.85
C TYR A 110 -2.08 -9.21 9.85
N ILE A 111 -2.00 -9.93 8.73
CA ILE A 111 -2.54 -11.30 8.59
C ILE A 111 -1.87 -12.24 9.59
N GLN A 112 -0.54 -12.18 9.73
CA GLN A 112 0.17 -13.01 10.70
C GLN A 112 -0.29 -12.71 12.13
N ASN A 113 -0.47 -11.45 12.49
CA ASN A 113 -0.87 -11.05 13.84
C ASN A 113 -2.30 -11.50 14.17
N VAL A 114 -3.23 -11.39 13.22
CA VAL A 114 -4.62 -11.89 13.39
C VAL A 114 -4.63 -13.39 13.67
N PHE A 115 -3.94 -14.19 12.85
CA PHE A 115 -3.94 -15.65 13.01
C PHE A 115 -3.07 -16.17 14.16
N LYS A 116 -2.12 -15.36 14.66
CA LYS A 116 -1.39 -15.64 15.90
C LYS A 116 -2.23 -15.35 17.15
N ALA A 117 -3.10 -14.34 17.11
CA ALA A 117 -3.86 -13.88 18.28
C ALA A 117 -5.06 -14.78 18.60
N HIS A 118 -5.67 -15.40 17.59
CA HIS A 118 -6.89 -16.19 17.76
C HIS A 118 -6.69 -17.67 17.39
N PRO A 119 -7.21 -18.61 18.19
CA PRO A 119 -7.30 -20.02 17.82
C PRO A 119 -8.11 -20.21 16.54
N TYR A 120 -7.75 -21.24 15.77
CA TYR A 120 -8.41 -21.58 14.50
C TYR A 120 -9.93 -21.74 14.65
N GLU A 121 -10.37 -22.35 15.74
CA GLU A 121 -11.79 -22.62 16.04
C GLU A 121 -12.63 -21.35 16.21
N ASP A 122 -12.02 -20.21 16.55
CA ASP A 122 -12.76 -18.95 16.74
C ASP A 122 -13.10 -18.26 15.41
N PHE A 123 -12.50 -18.67 14.29
CA PHE A 123 -12.77 -18.10 12.96
C PHE A 123 -13.97 -18.72 12.22
N PHE A 124 -14.46 -19.89 12.64
CA PHE A 124 -15.48 -20.67 11.91
C PHE A 124 -16.78 -20.90 12.71
N LYS A 125 -17.02 -20.08 13.73
CA LYS A 125 -18.29 -20.07 14.48
C LYS A 125 -19.35 -19.23 13.79
#